data_AF-B0P7P4-F1
#
_entry.id   AF-B0P7P4-F1
#
_cell.length_a   1.000
_cell.length_b   1.000
_cell.length_c   1.000
_cell.angle_alpha   90.00
_cell.angle_beta   90.00
_cell.angle_gamma   90.00
#
_symmetry.space_group_name_H-M   'P 1'
#
loop_
_entity.id
_entity.type
_entity.pdbx_description
1 polymer ?
#
loop_
_entity_poly.entity_id
_entity_poly.type
_entity_poly.pdbx_seq_one_letter_code
_entity_poly.pdbx_strand_id
1 'polypeptide(L)' 'MGEYGVKLLDLTGFEYESYFMCDTMHIGWKGWLAVDQALISYYYEQ' A
#
# COMPACT_ATOMS: atom_id res chain seq x y z
N MET A 1 -13.95 3.12 0.78
CA MET A 1 -14.40 1.96 1.59
C MET A 1 -14.76 0.85 0.64
N GLY A 2 -14.33 -0.39 0.94
CA GLY A 2 -14.70 -1.56 0.15
C GLY A 2 -16.18 -1.91 0.30
N GLU A 3 -16.67 -2.76 -0.60
CA GLU A 3 -18.08 -3.17 -0.72
C GLU A 3 -18.69 -3.67 0.60
N TYR A 4 -17.88 -4.29 1.45
CA TYR A 4 -18.31 -4.87 2.74
C TYR A 4 -17.96 -3.99 3.96
N GLY A 5 -17.72 -2.69 3.76
CA GLY A 5 -17.38 -1.75 4.85
C GLY A 5 -15.95 -1.90 5.38
N VAL A 6 -15.08 -2.63 4.66
CA VAL A 6 -13.68 -2.80 5.01
C VAL A 6 -12.87 -1.61 4.49
N LYS A 7 -11.93 -1.09 5.29
CA LYS A 7 -10.97 -0.09 4.83
C LYS A 7 -9.89 -0.79 4.00
N LEU A 8 -9.70 -0.33 2.77
CA LEU A 8 -8.73 -0.88 1.83
C LEU A 8 -7.66 0.15 1.53
N LEU A 9 -6.42 -0.31 1.40
CA LEU A 9 -5.33 0.45 0.81
C LEU A 9 -5.28 0.12 -0.68
N ASP A 10 -5.53 1.10 -1.53
CA ASP A 10 -5.45 0.94 -2.99
C ASP A 10 -4.07 1.39 -3.48
N LEU A 11 -3.31 0.43 -4.03
CA LEU A 11 -1.97 0.66 -4.60
C LEU A 11 -1.92 0.41 -6.11
N THR A 12 -3.06 0.24 -6.78
CA THR A 12 -3.11 -0.16 -8.20
C THR A 12 -2.47 0.87 -9.14
N GLY A 13 -2.39 2.14 -8.74
CA GLY A 13 -1.79 3.22 -9.55
C GLY A 13 -0.26 3.31 -9.52
N PHE A 14 0.44 2.45 -8.78
CA PHE A 14 1.89 2.55 -8.55
C PHE A 14 2.73 1.56 -9.38
N GLU A 15 2.12 0.85 -10.33
CA GLU A 15 2.78 -0.21 -11.10
C GLU A 15 4.06 0.21 -11.84
N TYR A 16 4.14 1.48 -12.28
CA TYR A 16 5.32 2.04 -12.96
C TYR A 16 6.19 2.95 -12.07
N GLU A 17 5.88 3.04 -10.77
CA GLU A 17 6.69 3.83 -9.84
C GLU A 17 8.02 3.11 -9.58
N SER A 18 9.13 3.79 -9.86
CA SER A 18 10.48 3.23 -9.68
C SER A 18 10.67 2.75 -8.23
N TYR A 19 11.06 1.48 -8.09
CA TYR A 19 11.29 0.79 -6.82
C TYR A 19 10.04 0.48 -5.98
N PHE A 20 8.84 0.63 -6.56
CA PHE A 20 7.59 0.27 -5.89
C PHE A 20 7.36 -1.24 -5.87
N MET A 21 7.73 -1.91 -6.96
CA MET A 21 7.70 -3.36 -7.09
C MET A 21 9.12 -3.94 -6.99
N CYS A 22 9.26 -5.08 -6.33
CA CYS A 22 10.51 -5.84 -6.24
C CYS A 22 10.76 -6.62 -7.54
N ASP A 23 9.68 -7.19 -8.09
CA ASP A 23 9.62 -7.93 -9.34
C ASP A 23 8.27 -7.69 -10.02
N THR A 24 7.86 -8.52 -10.97
CA THR A 24 6.60 -8.36 -11.71
C THR A 24 5.34 -8.33 -10.82
N MET A 25 5.35 -8.93 -9.64
CA MET A 25 4.15 -9.09 -8.81
C MET A 25 4.32 -8.69 -7.35
N HIS A 26 5.53 -8.77 -6.78
CA HIS A 26 5.74 -8.49 -5.36
C HIS A 26 6.08 -7.04 -5.09
N ILE A 27 5.51 -6.51 -4.01
CA ILE A 27 5.81 -5.18 -3.49
C ILE A 27 7.29 -5.09 -3.10
N GLY A 28 7.95 -4.02 -3.55
CA GLY A 28 9.35 -3.70 -3.29
C GLY A 28 9.52 -2.57 -2.28
N TRP A 29 10.70 -1.95 -2.27
CA TRP A 29 11.12 -0.99 -1.24
C TRP A 29 10.11 0.14 -0.98
N LYS A 30 9.78 0.94 -2.01
CA LYS A 30 8.85 2.06 -1.82
C LYS A 30 7.44 1.57 -1.53
N GLY A 31 7.04 0.44 -2.09
CA GLY A 31 5.72 -0.13 -1.85
C GLY A 31 5.55 -0.59 -0.41
N TRP A 32 6.58 -1.21 0.21
CA TRP A 32 6.55 -1.56 1.63
C TRP A 32 6.47 -0.33 2.53
N LEU A 33 7.16 0.77 2.18
CA LEU A 33 7.04 2.03 2.91
C LEU A 33 5.60 2.58 2.87
N ALA A 34 4.92 2.49 1.72
CA ALA A 34 3.52 2.92 1.60
C ALA A 34 2.57 2.06 2.46
N VAL A 35 2.81 0.74 2.51
CA VAL A 35 2.06 -0.17 3.39
C VAL A 35 2.30 0.16 4.85
N ASP A 36 3.56 0.35 5.27
CA ASP A 36 3.92 0.68 6.65
C ASP A 36 3.28 1.98 7.11
N GLN A 37 3.36 3.05 6.30
CA GLN A 37 2.70 4.32 6.58
C GLN A 37 1.18 4.16 6.75
N ALA A 38 0.54 3.37 5.88
CA ALA A 38 -0.89 3.11 5.96
C ALA A 38 -1.29 2.33 7.22
N LEU A 39 -0.46 1.37 7.65
CA LEU A 39 -0.65 0.62 8.90
C LEU A 39 -0.49 1.55 10.11
N ILE A 40 0.54 2.39 10.12
CA ILE A 40 0.79 3.34 11.20
C ILE A 40 -0.41 4.28 11.36
N SER A 41 -0.86 4.92 10.27
CA SER A 41 -2.02 5.80 10.30
C SER A 41 -3.30 5.06 10.70
N TYR A 42 -3.42 3.77 10.38
CA TYR A 42 -4.59 2.97 10.77
C TYR A 42 -4.63 2.67 12.28
N TYR A 43 -3.49 2.28 12.87
CA TYR A 43 -3.44 1.80 14.25
C TYR A 43 -3.11 2.88 15.29
N TYR A 44 -2.42 3.95 14.91
CA TYR A 44 -1.84 4.89 15.87
C TYR A 44 -2.29 6.35 15.72
N GLU A 45 -2.96 6.73 14.62
CA GLU A 45 -3.33 8.13 14.32
C GLU A 45 -4.85 8.37 14.25
N GLN A 46 -5.65 7.57 14.96
CA GLN A 46 -7.12 7.67 15.00
C GLN A 46 -7.60 8.97 15.68
#